data_AF-A0A5M7C3I1-F1
#
_entry.id   AF-A0A5M7C3I1-F1
#
_cell.length_a   1.000
_cell.length_b   1.000
_cell.length_c   1.000
_cell.angle_alpha   90.00
_cell.angle_beta   90.00
_cell.angle_gamma   90.00
#
_symmetry.space_group_name_H-M   'P 1'
#
loop_
_entity.id
_entity.type
_entity.pdbx_description
1 polymer ?
#
loop_
_entity_poly.entity_id
_entity_poly.type
_entity_poly.pdbx_seq_one_letter_code
_entity_poly.pdbx_strand_id
1 'polypeptide(L)' 'MRYSSAQRCTACEHRAILAAATADRLVAESGRTLVSYDCPEGNGVHVCNPDFERSSNRRS' A
#
# COMPACT_ATOMS: atom_id res chain seq x y z
N MET A 1 10.78 -7.44 -5.28
CA MET A 1 9.34 -7.60 -4.95
C MET A 1 8.53 -6.69 -5.86
N ARG A 2 7.46 -7.18 -6.53
CA ARG A 2 6.58 -6.33 -7.34
C ARG A 2 5.40 -5.86 -6.50
N TYR A 3 5.03 -4.58 -6.62
CA TYR A 3 3.86 -3.99 -5.95
C TYR A 3 2.54 -4.73 -6.28
N SER A 4 2.45 -5.34 -7.46
CA SER A 4 1.28 -6.09 -7.92
C SER A 4 1.10 -7.48 -7.27
N SER A 5 2.11 -8.00 -6.55
CA SER A 5 2.02 -9.27 -5.82
C SER A 5 1.83 -9.07 -4.31
N ALA A 6 1.63 -7.84 -3.85
CA ALA A 6 1.37 -7.57 -2.43
C ALA A 6 0.02 -8.20 -2.04
N GLN A 7 0.01 -8.92 -0.92
CA GLN A 7 -1.18 -9.56 -0.39
C GLN A 7 -2.25 -8.48 -0.12
N ARG A 8 -3.49 -8.73 -0.54
CA ARG A 8 -4.62 -7.86 -0.16
C ARG A 8 -5.11 -8.30 1.20
N CYS A 9 -5.40 -7.33 2.06
CA CYS A 9 -6.14 -7.59 3.29
C CYS A 9 -7.55 -8.02 2.91
N THR A 10 -8.02 -9.12 3.48
CA THR A 10 -9.39 -9.61 3.25
C THR A 10 -10.45 -8.77 3.95
N ALA A 11 -10.07 -7.92 4.91
CA ALA A 11 -11.00 -7.14 5.71
C ALA A 11 -11.32 -5.76 5.09
N CYS A 12 -10.31 -5.07 4.56
CA CYS A 12 -10.48 -3.76 3.92
C CYS A 12 -10.19 -3.78 2.41
N GLU A 13 -9.89 -4.94 1.81
CA GLU A 13 -9.55 -5.16 0.39
C GLU A 13 -8.34 -4.35 -0.13
N HIS A 14 -7.72 -3.55 0.74
CA HIS A 14 -6.54 -2.76 0.46
C HIS A 14 -5.29 -3.63 0.48
N ARG A 15 -4.24 -3.20 -0.23
CA ARG A 15 -2.94 -3.89 -0.21
C ARG A 15 -2.36 -3.84 1.21
N ALA A 16 -2.21 -4.99 1.85
CA ALA A 16 -1.67 -5.13 3.19
C ALA A 16 -0.26 -5.73 3.17
N ILE A 17 0.59 -5.15 4.00
CA ILE A 17 1.90 -5.66 4.33
C ILE A 17 1.87 -5.99 5.83
N LEU A 18 1.96 -7.28 6.14
CA LEU A 18 1.90 -7.78 7.52
C LEU A 18 3.02 -7.23 8.42
N ALA A 19 4.16 -6.84 7.82
CA ALA A 19 5.32 -6.32 8.54
C ALA A 19 5.56 -4.83 8.24
N ALA A 20 5.48 -3.99 9.28
CA ALA A 20 5.75 -2.55 9.19
C ALA A 20 7.15 -2.24 8.60
N ALA A 21 8.16 -3.04 8.95
CA ALA A 21 9.51 -2.89 8.39
C ALA A 21 9.56 -3.07 6.86
N THR A 22 8.72 -3.94 6.31
CA THR A 22 8.62 -4.14 4.86
C THR A 22 7.87 -2.98 4.19
N ALA A 23 6.84 -2.45 4.85
CA ALA A 23 6.11 -1.27 4.36
C ALA A 23 7.03 -0.04 4.31
N ASP A 24 7.80 0.21 5.37
CA ASP A 24 8.77 1.30 5.46
C ASP A 24 9.84 1.20 4.37
N ARG A 25 10.40 -0.01 4.17
CA ARG A 25 11.36 -0.26 3.10
C ARG A 25 10.78 0.00 1.72
N LEU A 26 9.54 -0.36 1.46
CA LEU A 26 8.85 -0.07 0.18
C LEU A 26 8.66 1.43 -0.03
N VAL A 27 8.26 2.16 1.01
CA VAL A 27 8.12 3.62 0.95
C VAL A 27 9.46 4.29 0.66
N ALA A 28 10.53 3.82 1.31
CA ALA A 28 11.89 4.31 1.09
C ALA A 28 12.41 3.97 -0.32
N GLU A 29 12.27 2.73 -0.77
CA GLU A 29 12.71 2.26 -2.10
C GLU A 29 11.93 2.93 -3.24
N SER A 30 10.66 3.26 -3.02
CA SER A 30 9.83 3.96 -4.00
C SER A 30 10.04 5.48 -4.01
N GLY A 31 11.03 5.99 -3.28
CA GLY A 31 11.35 7.41 -3.23
C GLY A 31 10.23 8.28 -2.65
N ARG A 32 9.49 7.77 -1.64
CA ARG A 32 8.32 8.42 -1.02
C ARG A 32 7.10 8.59 -1.94
N THR A 33 7.07 7.89 -3.07
CA THR A 33 5.88 7.83 -3.93
C THR A 33 4.78 6.97 -3.30
N LEU A 34 5.14 6.02 -2.44
CA LEU A 34 4.20 5.20 -1.69
C LEU A 34 3.95 5.80 -0.31
N VAL A 35 2.74 5.63 0.21
CA VAL A 35 2.32 6.04 1.55
C VAL A 35 1.90 4.80 2.31
N SER A 36 2.42 4.64 3.53
CA SER A 36 2.00 3.61 4.47
C SER A 36 0.94 4.12 5.44
N TYR A 37 -0.03 3.28 5.80
CA TYR A 37 -1.04 3.57 6.82
C TYR A 37 -1.44 2.29 7.55
N ASP A 38 -1.78 2.40 8.84
CA ASP A 38 -2.18 1.24 9.63
C ASP A 38 -3.53 0.67 9.17
N CYS A 39 -3.65 -0.64 9.23
CA CYS A 39 -4.92 -1.33 9.01
C CYS A 39 -5.89 -1.00 10.14
N PRO A 40 -7.11 -0.52 9.84
CA PRO A 40 -8.11 -0.25 10.88
C PRO A 40 -8.50 -1.52 11.66
N GLU A 41 -8.33 -2.68 11.05
CA GLU A 41 -8.61 -4.00 11.62
C GLU A 41 -7.41 -4.59 12.37
N GLY A 42 -6.28 -3.89 12.43
CA GLY A 42 -5.06 -4.36 13.11
C GLY A 42 -4.29 -5.46 12.36
N ASN A 43 -4.62 -5.72 11.08
CA ASN A 43 -3.97 -6.76 10.26
C ASN A 43 -2.60 -6.36 9.69
N GLY A 44 -1.97 -5.30 10.18
CA GLY A 44 -0.66 -4.81 9.73
C GLY A 44 -0.72 -3.43 9.07
N VAL A 45 0.22 -3.15 8.16
CA VAL A 45 0.40 -1.84 7.51
C VAL A 45 0.06 -1.92 6.03
N HIS A 46 -0.80 -1.05 5.55
CA HIS A 46 -1.10 -0.91 4.13
C HIS A 46 -0.14 0.02 3.44
N VAL A 47 0.06 -0.19 2.14
CA VAL A 47 0.87 0.69 1.29
C VAL A 47 0.09 1.07 0.04
N CYS A 48 -0.25 2.35 -0.11
CA CYS A 48 -0.88 2.88 -1.32
C CYS A 48 0.07 3.75 -2.14
N ASN A 49 -0.13 3.78 -3.45
CA ASN A 49 0.49 4.78 -4.32
C ASN A 49 -0.57 5.85 -4.65
N PRO A 50 -0.55 7.03 -4.01
CA PRO A 50 -1.49 8.10 -4.32
C PRO A 50 -1.44 8.55 -5.79
N ASP A 51 -0.28 8.49 -6.45
CA ASP A 51 -0.14 8.90 -7.86
C ASP A 51 -0.80 7.91 -8.83
N PHE A 52 -0.70 6.60 -8.52
CA PHE A 52 -1.33 5.54 -9.29
C PHE A 52 -2.87 5.53 -9.13
N GLU A 53 -3.35 5.76 -7.91
CA GLU A 53 -4.78 5.89 -7.62
C GLU A 53 -5.35 7.18 -8.23
N ARG A 54 -4.61 8.29 -8.20
CA ARG A 54 -5.02 9.58 -8.81
C ARG A 54 -5.14 9.51 -10.33
N SER A 55 -4.37 8.64 -10.98
CA SER A 55 -4.50 8.38 -12.42
C SER A 55 -5.73 7.52 -12.77
N SER A 56 -6.26 6.77 -11.79
CA SER A 56 -7.47 5.96 -11.96
C SER A 56 -8.75 6.79 -11.81
N ASN A 57 -8.66 7.99 -11.23
CA ASN A 57 -9.79 8.92 -11.06
C ASN A 57 -9.86 10.03 -12.15
N ARG A 58 -9.23 9.82 -13.32
CA ARG A 58 -9.38 10.65 -14.53
C ARG A 58 -10.06 9.90 -15.69
N ARG A 59 -11.16 9.21 -15.40
CA ARG A 59 -12.23 8.82 -16.34
C ARG A 59 -13.55 9.03 -15.58
N SER A 60 -14.53 9.82 -16.00
CA SER A 60 -14.74 10.65 -17.18
C SER A 60 -15.62 11.83 -16.79
#